data_AF-A0A2J8R5I4-F1
#
_entry.id   AF-A0A2J8R5I4-F1
#
_cell.length_a   1.000
_cell.length_b   1.000
_cell.length_c   1.000
_cell.angle_alpha   90.00
_cell.angle_beta   90.00
_cell.angle_gamma   90.00
#
_symmetry.space_group_name_H-M   'P 1'
#
loop_
_entity.id
_entity.type
_entity.pdbx_description
1 polymer ?
#
loop_
_entity_poly.entity_id
_entity_poly.type
_entity_poly.pdbx_seq_one_letter_code
_entity_poly.pdbx_strand_id
1 'polypeptide(L)'
;MARHGLPLLPLLLLLVGAWLKLGNGQATSMVQLQGGRFLMGTNSPDSRDGEGPVQEVTVKPFAIDIFPVTNKDFRDFVREKKYQTEAEMFGWSFVFEDFVSDELRNKATQPMKPVLWWLPVEKAFWRQPAGPGSGIRERLEHPVLHVKFIHGGTSSSQTAPTCGRASSQRETKLRMASMESPQ
;
A
#
# COMPACT_ATOMS: atom_id res chain seq x y z
N MET A 1 66.10 -41.55 -15.77
CA MET A 1 66.37 -40.09 -15.77
C MET A 1 65.34 -39.42 -14.88
N ALA A 2 65.75 -38.97 -13.70
CA ALA A 2 64.93 -38.21 -12.77
C ALA A 2 65.08 -36.70 -13.04
N ARG A 3 63.97 -35.96 -13.06
CA ARG A 3 63.84 -34.54 -12.65
C ARG A 3 62.39 -34.33 -12.18
N HIS A 4 62.12 -34.44 -10.88
CA HIS A 4 61.95 -33.35 -9.89
C HIS A 4 60.58 -32.64 -9.94
N GLY A 5 59.81 -32.77 -8.85
CA GLY A 5 58.67 -31.90 -8.55
C GLY A 5 57.67 -32.47 -7.51
N LEU A 6 58.01 -32.41 -6.22
CA LEU A 6 57.06 -32.35 -5.07
C LEU A 6 57.47 -31.12 -4.24
N PRO A 7 56.67 -30.55 -3.29
CA PRO A 7 55.30 -30.85 -2.83
C PRO A 7 54.43 -29.58 -2.59
N LEU A 8 53.17 -29.70 -2.11
CA LEU A 8 52.54 -28.86 -1.05
C LEU A 8 50.99 -29.05 -1.00
N LEU A 9 50.52 -29.59 0.13
CA LEU A 9 49.15 -29.58 0.71
C LEU A 9 48.67 -28.13 1.04
N PRO A 10 47.45 -27.85 1.58
CA PRO A 10 46.20 -28.64 1.79
C PRO A 10 44.88 -27.89 1.44
N LEU A 11 43.73 -28.59 1.58
CA LEU A 11 42.43 -28.10 2.11
C LEU A 11 42.03 -26.62 1.83
N LEU A 12 41.15 -26.40 0.83
CA LEU A 12 40.36 -25.16 0.73
C LEU A 12 38.86 -25.46 0.76
N LEU A 13 38.30 -25.25 1.96
CA LEU A 13 36.94 -24.82 2.27
C LEU A 13 35.76 -25.50 1.54
N LEU A 14 35.11 -26.41 2.27
CA LEU A 14 33.70 -26.26 2.64
C LEU A 14 33.33 -24.78 2.68
N LEU A 15 32.51 -24.27 1.74
CA LEU A 15 31.63 -23.09 1.91
C LEU A 15 30.89 -22.76 0.59
N VAL A 16 30.13 -23.71 0.01
CA VAL A 16 28.96 -23.33 -0.84
C VAL A 16 27.74 -24.15 -0.45
N GLY A 17 27.60 -24.40 0.85
CA GLY A 17 26.40 -24.98 1.45
C GLY A 17 25.98 -24.12 2.63
N ALA A 18 25.37 -22.97 2.34
CA ALA A 18 24.50 -22.18 3.23
C ALA A 18 24.38 -20.71 2.76
N TRP A 19 23.82 -20.45 1.58
CA TRP A 19 23.28 -19.11 1.26
C TRP A 19 21.93 -19.20 0.55
N LEU A 20 21.08 -20.11 1.01
CA LEU A 20 19.65 -19.82 1.08
C LEU A 20 19.32 -19.73 2.56
N LYS A 21 19.53 -18.55 3.15
CA LYS A 21 18.67 -18.18 4.27
C LYS A 21 17.28 -18.10 3.65
N LEU A 22 16.47 -19.15 3.89
CA LEU A 22 15.03 -19.04 3.80
C LEU A 22 14.65 -17.96 4.83
N GLY A 23 14.57 -16.72 4.35
CA GLY A 23 14.17 -15.59 5.16
C GLY A 23 12.76 -15.86 5.67
N ASN A 24 12.59 -15.82 6.99
CA ASN A 24 11.33 -16.00 7.69
C ASN A 24 10.17 -15.25 6.99
N GLY A 25 9.29 -16.00 6.33
CA GLY A 25 7.82 -15.86 6.33
C GLY A 25 7.11 -14.50 6.29
N GLN A 26 7.64 -13.41 5.74
CA GLN A 26 6.94 -12.12 5.63
C GLN A 26 7.18 -11.31 4.33
N ALA A 27 7.85 -11.87 3.30
CA ALA A 27 8.24 -11.11 2.09
C ALA A 27 7.63 -11.65 0.79
N THR A 28 6.29 -11.76 0.70
CA THR A 28 5.61 -12.28 -0.51
C THR A 28 4.66 -11.30 -1.20
N SER A 29 4.41 -10.10 -0.65
CA SER A 29 3.46 -9.13 -1.21
C SER A 29 4.09 -7.95 -1.96
N MET A 30 5.43 -7.80 -1.93
CA MET A 30 6.11 -6.67 -2.57
C MET A 30 6.91 -7.11 -3.80
N VAL A 31 7.02 -6.23 -4.78
CA VAL A 31 7.88 -6.38 -5.94
C VAL A 31 8.96 -5.30 -5.93
N GLN A 32 10.20 -5.71 -6.23
CA GLN A 32 11.34 -4.80 -6.36
C GLN A 32 11.41 -4.28 -7.80
N LEU A 33 11.44 -2.95 -7.95
CA LEU A 33 11.67 -2.28 -9.22
C LEU A 33 13.01 -1.57 -9.16
N GLN A 34 13.81 -1.71 -10.23
CA GLN A 34 15.12 -1.07 -10.34
C GLN A 34 15.04 0.46 -10.47
N GLY A 35 13.82 1.00 -10.63
CA GLY A 35 13.62 2.40 -10.97
C GLY A 35 14.11 2.71 -12.39
N GLY A 36 14.50 3.95 -12.63
CA GLY A 36 14.96 4.41 -13.92
C GLY A 36 14.27 5.70 -14.37
N ARG A 37 14.48 6.03 -15.65
CA ARG A 37 13.87 7.19 -16.31
C ARG A 37 12.63 6.75 -17.07
N PHE A 38 11.56 7.54 -16.98
CA PHE A 38 10.36 7.33 -17.77
C PHE A 38 9.63 8.65 -18.01
N LEU A 39 8.75 8.67 -19.01
CA LEU A 39 7.88 9.79 -19.28
C LEU A 39 6.63 9.69 -18.40
N MET A 40 6.40 10.70 -17.57
CA MET A 40 5.29 10.81 -16.64
C MET A 40 4.38 11.96 -17.04
N GLY A 41 3.08 11.70 -17.14
CA GLY A 41 2.08 12.72 -17.45
C GLY A 41 1.40 12.46 -18.78
N THR A 42 0.60 13.41 -19.26
CA THR A 42 -0.03 13.35 -20.58
C THR A 42 0.01 14.73 -21.25
N ASN A 43 0.08 14.74 -22.58
CA ASN A 43 -0.07 15.96 -23.39
C ASN A 43 -1.45 16.02 -24.06
N SER A 44 -2.36 15.12 -23.67
CA SER A 44 -3.70 15.07 -24.25
C SER A 44 -4.47 16.35 -23.90
N PRO A 45 -5.22 16.94 -24.86
CA PRO A 45 -5.96 18.18 -24.63
C PRO A 45 -7.10 18.04 -23.60
N ASP A 46 -7.51 16.81 -23.27
CA ASP A 46 -8.46 16.50 -22.21
C ASP A 46 -7.80 16.28 -20.83
N SER A 47 -6.49 16.53 -20.71
CA SER A 47 -5.75 16.54 -19.43
C SER A 47 -6.47 17.39 -18.38
N ARG A 48 -6.76 16.80 -17.22
CA ARG A 48 -7.34 17.48 -16.05
C ARG A 48 -6.38 17.45 -14.87
N ASP A 49 -6.63 18.30 -13.88
CA ASP A 49 -6.05 18.21 -12.54
C ASP A 49 -4.52 18.07 -12.46
N GLY A 50 -3.79 18.71 -13.41
CA GLY A 50 -2.32 18.71 -13.43
C GLY A 50 -1.69 17.41 -13.91
N GLU A 51 -2.42 16.56 -14.64
CA GLU A 51 -1.87 15.33 -15.23
C GLU A 51 -0.84 15.59 -16.35
N GLY A 52 -0.87 16.76 -16.96
CA GLY A 52 0.12 17.23 -17.93
C GLY A 52 1.00 18.37 -17.41
N PRO A 53 2.03 18.77 -18.19
CA PRO A 53 2.48 18.12 -19.43
C PRO A 53 3.26 16.83 -19.13
N VAL A 54 3.59 16.07 -20.19
CA VAL A 54 4.56 14.97 -20.09
C VAL A 54 5.92 15.51 -19.65
N GLN A 55 6.51 14.89 -18.64
CA GLN A 55 7.85 15.20 -18.13
C GLN A 55 8.69 13.94 -17.98
N GLU A 56 9.99 14.02 -18.29
CA GLU A 56 10.92 12.95 -17.94
C GLU A 56 11.18 12.95 -16.43
N VAL A 57 10.91 11.83 -15.77
CA VAL A 57 11.07 11.65 -14.33
C VAL A 57 12.03 10.50 -14.09
N THR A 58 12.94 10.69 -13.11
CA THR A 58 13.82 9.63 -12.61
C THR A 58 13.35 9.20 -11.23
N VAL A 59 13.23 7.89 -11.01
CA VAL A 59 13.00 7.29 -9.69
C VAL A 59 14.12 6.31 -9.36
N LYS A 60 14.52 6.28 -8.09
CA LYS A 60 15.51 5.32 -7.57
C LYS A 60 14.89 3.92 -7.47
N PRO A 61 15.69 2.86 -7.32
CA PRO A 61 15.15 1.54 -7.00
C PRO A 61 14.26 1.59 -5.76
N PHE A 62 13.13 0.88 -5.80
CA PHE A 62 12.14 0.84 -4.72
C PHE A 62 11.36 -0.47 -4.72
N ALA A 63 10.70 -0.75 -3.61
CA ALA A 63 9.75 -1.84 -3.47
C ALA A 63 8.33 -1.28 -3.38
N ILE A 64 7.37 -1.95 -3.99
CA ILE A 64 5.94 -1.57 -3.88
C ILE A 64 5.09 -2.82 -3.67
N ASP A 65 4.01 -2.69 -2.89
CA ASP A 65 3.04 -3.75 -2.70
C ASP A 65 2.33 -4.08 -4.03
N ILE A 66 2.10 -5.37 -4.27
CA ILE A 66 1.42 -5.87 -5.47
C ILE A 66 -0.09 -5.66 -5.36
N PHE A 67 -0.62 -5.70 -4.13
CA PHE A 67 -2.04 -5.52 -3.83
C PHE A 67 -2.23 -4.37 -2.84
N PRO A 68 -3.38 -3.68 -2.87
CA PRO A 68 -3.76 -2.75 -1.81
C PRO A 68 -3.79 -3.46 -0.44
N VAL A 69 -3.55 -2.70 0.63
CA VAL A 69 -3.68 -3.20 2.00
C VAL A 69 -5.12 -3.69 2.23
N THR A 70 -5.27 -4.95 2.65
CA THR A 70 -6.59 -5.56 2.85
C THR A 70 -7.18 -5.25 4.23
N ASN A 71 -8.48 -5.46 4.39
CA ASN A 71 -9.14 -5.40 5.69
C ASN A 71 -8.53 -6.38 6.71
N LYS A 72 -8.07 -7.55 6.26
CA LYS A 72 -7.37 -8.54 7.09
C LYS A 72 -6.04 -7.99 7.60
N ASP A 73 -5.21 -7.46 6.72
CA ASP A 73 -3.90 -6.92 7.08
C ASP A 73 -4.05 -5.72 8.03
N PHE A 74 -5.01 -4.84 7.74
CA PHE A 74 -5.29 -3.69 8.59
C PHE A 74 -5.82 -4.09 9.98
N ARG A 75 -6.67 -5.12 10.05
CA ARG A 75 -7.15 -5.66 11.33
C ARG A 75 -6.01 -6.18 12.17
N ASP A 76 -5.07 -6.90 11.57
CA ASP A 76 -3.92 -7.47 12.28
C ASP A 76 -3.00 -6.34 12.78
N PHE A 77 -2.77 -5.31 11.96
CA PHE A 77 -2.10 -4.07 12.36
C PHE A 77 -2.77 -3.36 13.55
N VAL A 78 -4.08 -3.12 13.49
CA VAL A 78 -4.84 -2.49 14.59
C VAL A 78 -4.77 -3.33 15.86
N ARG A 79 -4.85 -4.67 15.74
CA ARG A 79 -4.77 -5.58 16.89
C ARG A 79 -3.42 -5.50 17.60
N GLU A 80 -2.34 -5.42 16.83
CA GLU A 80 -0.97 -5.35 17.34
C GLU A 80 -0.68 -3.96 17.93
N LYS A 81 -0.92 -2.90 17.16
CA LYS A 81 -0.53 -1.52 17.52
C LYS A 81 -1.55 -0.79 18.39
N LYS A 82 -2.74 -1.37 18.58
CA LYS A 82 -3.90 -0.70 19.21
C LYS A 82 -4.23 0.64 18.55
N TYR A 83 -4.05 0.69 17.24
CA TYR A 83 -4.23 1.90 16.45
C TYR A 83 -5.70 2.31 16.38
N GLN A 84 -5.97 3.61 16.48
CA GLN A 84 -7.29 4.20 16.28
C GLN A 84 -7.24 5.11 15.04
N THR A 85 -8.13 4.86 14.07
CA THR A 85 -8.19 5.67 12.85
C THR A 85 -8.73 7.07 13.12
N GLU A 86 -8.42 8.02 12.23
CA GLU A 86 -9.03 9.35 12.29
C GLU A 86 -10.55 9.30 12.18
N ALA A 87 -11.12 8.41 11.35
CA ALA A 87 -12.57 8.22 11.26
C ALA A 87 -13.18 7.77 12.61
N GLU A 88 -12.48 6.92 13.36
CA GLU A 88 -12.88 6.53 14.72
C GLU A 88 -12.75 7.68 15.73
N MET A 89 -11.76 8.57 15.58
CA MET A 89 -11.57 9.75 16.44
C MET A 89 -12.61 10.85 16.16
N PHE A 90 -12.88 11.14 14.88
CA PHE A 90 -13.90 12.10 14.48
C PHE A 90 -15.32 11.56 14.68
N GLY A 91 -15.49 10.23 14.63
CA GLY A 91 -16.77 9.56 14.82
C GLY A 91 -17.65 9.53 13.58
N TRP A 92 -17.13 9.87 12.40
CA TRP A 92 -17.85 9.81 11.12
C TRP A 92 -16.88 9.65 9.95
N SER A 93 -17.39 9.19 8.81
CA SER A 93 -16.68 9.20 7.53
C SER A 93 -17.66 9.33 6.35
N PHE A 94 -17.14 9.54 5.14
CA PHE A 94 -17.96 9.65 3.94
C PHE A 94 -18.31 8.28 3.38
N VAL A 95 -19.59 8.03 3.15
CA VAL A 95 -20.10 6.80 2.52
C VAL A 95 -20.87 7.18 1.26
N PHE A 96 -20.69 6.38 0.21
CA PHE A 96 -21.43 6.55 -1.05
C PHE A 96 -22.93 6.31 -0.80
N GLU A 97 -23.79 7.19 -1.30
CA GLU A 97 -25.21 7.23 -0.93
C GLU A 97 -25.96 5.90 -1.16
N ASP A 98 -25.66 5.18 -2.24
CA ASP A 98 -26.30 3.89 -2.56
C ASP A 98 -25.96 2.76 -1.57
N PHE A 99 -24.89 2.94 -0.78
CA PHE A 99 -24.50 1.96 0.24
C PHE A 99 -25.03 2.29 1.63
N VAL A 100 -25.73 3.41 1.79
CA VAL A 100 -26.32 3.84 3.06
C VAL A 100 -27.78 3.38 3.12
N SER A 101 -28.17 2.71 4.20
CA SER A 101 -29.58 2.32 4.39
C SER A 101 -30.48 3.56 4.45
N ASP A 102 -31.73 3.44 4.02
CA ASP A 102 -32.71 4.54 4.09
C ASP A 102 -32.81 5.14 5.49
N GLU A 103 -32.74 4.29 6.51
CA GLU A 103 -32.78 4.66 7.92
C GLU A 103 -31.59 5.53 8.34
N LEU A 104 -30.38 5.19 7.85
CA LEU A 104 -29.17 5.98 8.12
C LEU A 104 -29.15 7.26 7.30
N ARG A 105 -29.61 7.23 6.03
CA ARG A 105 -29.70 8.42 5.19
C ARG A 105 -30.59 9.48 5.81
N ASN A 106 -31.73 9.09 6.38
CA ASN A 106 -32.63 10.01 7.06
C ASN A 106 -32.04 10.64 8.34
N LYS A 107 -31.04 9.98 8.95
CA LYS A 107 -30.32 10.48 10.15
C LYS A 107 -29.05 11.26 9.82
N ALA A 108 -28.38 10.92 8.71
CA ALA A 108 -27.11 11.51 8.28
C ALA A 108 -27.25 12.98 7.80
N THR A 109 -28.47 13.45 7.55
CA THR A 109 -28.74 14.76 6.96
C THR A 109 -28.41 15.96 7.86
N GLN A 110 -28.02 15.78 9.14
CA GLN A 110 -27.64 16.87 10.02
C GLN A 110 -26.46 16.51 10.93
N PRO A 111 -25.42 17.36 11.12
CA PRO A 111 -25.29 18.77 10.70
C PRO A 111 -24.43 18.99 9.43
N MET A 112 -23.85 17.94 8.84
CA MET A 112 -22.93 18.07 7.70
C MET A 112 -23.67 17.93 6.37
N LYS A 113 -23.41 18.85 5.44
CA LYS A 113 -24.01 18.82 4.10
C LYS A 113 -23.38 17.68 3.27
N PRO A 114 -24.20 16.85 2.59
CA PRO A 114 -23.70 15.94 1.57
C PRO A 114 -22.85 16.67 0.53
N VAL A 115 -21.80 16.01 0.05
CA VAL A 115 -20.97 16.52 -1.05
C VAL A 115 -21.24 15.64 -2.26
N LEU A 116 -22.09 16.13 -3.17
CA LEU A 116 -22.58 15.35 -4.32
C LEU A 116 -23.23 14.04 -3.83
N TRP A 117 -22.72 12.89 -4.25
CA TRP A 117 -23.18 11.53 -3.92
C TRP A 117 -22.55 10.94 -2.64
N TRP A 118 -21.87 11.76 -1.83
CA TRP A 118 -21.23 11.34 -0.58
C TRP A 118 -21.98 11.86 0.64
N LEU A 119 -22.38 10.94 1.52
CA LEU A 119 -23.06 11.22 2.77
C LEU A 119 -22.07 11.14 3.95
N PRO A 120 -22.07 12.13 4.86
CA PRO A 120 -21.34 12.05 6.12
C PRO A 120 -22.10 11.11 7.07
N VAL A 121 -21.60 9.88 7.25
CA VAL A 121 -22.26 8.86 8.08
C VAL A 121 -21.53 8.73 9.42
N GLU A 122 -22.27 8.95 10.51
CA GLU A 122 -21.77 8.72 11.86
C GLU A 122 -21.39 7.25 12.06
N LYS A 123 -20.29 7.02 12.78
CA LYS A 123 -19.72 5.69 13.07
C LYS A 123 -19.45 4.87 11.80
N ALA A 124 -19.23 5.51 10.66
CA ALA A 124 -18.59 4.89 9.50
C ALA A 124 -17.07 4.90 9.69
N PHE A 125 -16.46 3.73 9.68
CA PHE A 125 -15.02 3.54 9.81
C PHE A 125 -14.61 2.19 9.20
N TRP A 126 -13.32 1.86 9.21
CA TRP A 126 -12.79 0.68 8.49
C TRP A 126 -13.49 -0.65 8.80
N ARG A 127 -14.00 -0.88 10.03
CA ARG A 127 -14.76 -2.12 10.37
C ARG A 127 -16.23 -2.07 10.00
N GLN A 128 -16.77 -0.87 9.80
CA GLN A 128 -18.16 -0.59 9.46
C GLN A 128 -18.19 0.36 8.26
N PRO A 129 -17.81 -0.12 7.06
CA PRO A 129 -17.54 0.75 5.92
C PRO A 129 -18.77 1.45 5.35
N ALA A 130 -19.97 1.00 5.68
CA ALA A 130 -21.22 1.66 5.32
C ALA A 130 -21.97 2.23 6.55
N GLY A 131 -21.28 2.37 7.69
CA GLY A 131 -21.87 2.82 8.95
C GLY A 131 -22.47 1.70 9.80
N PRO A 132 -23.22 2.05 10.86
CA PRO A 132 -23.77 1.09 11.83
C PRO A 132 -24.54 -0.06 11.17
N GLY A 133 -24.25 -1.28 11.58
CA GLY A 133 -24.86 -2.50 11.03
C GLY A 133 -24.12 -3.10 9.84
N SER A 134 -23.19 -2.36 9.21
CA SER A 134 -22.27 -2.91 8.22
C SER A 134 -21.06 -3.61 8.85
N GLY A 135 -20.30 -4.34 8.04
CA GLY A 135 -19.14 -5.11 8.50
C GLY A 135 -18.12 -5.39 7.40
N ILE A 136 -17.06 -6.09 7.79
CA ILE A 136 -15.98 -6.55 6.89
C ILE A 136 -15.80 -8.08 6.92
N ARG A 137 -16.70 -8.83 7.56
CA ARG A 137 -16.51 -10.29 7.80
C ARG A 137 -16.44 -11.07 6.49
N GLU A 138 -17.24 -10.66 5.52
CA GLU A 138 -17.33 -11.21 4.18
C GLU A 138 -16.42 -10.47 3.17
N ARG A 139 -15.64 -9.48 3.61
CA ARG A 139 -14.80 -8.61 2.77
C ARG A 139 -13.36 -8.48 3.29
N LEU A 140 -12.83 -9.53 3.91
CA LEU A 140 -11.52 -9.49 4.55
C LEU A 140 -10.36 -9.26 3.57
N GLU A 141 -10.48 -9.76 2.34
CA GLU A 141 -9.47 -9.59 1.28
C GLU A 141 -9.70 -8.32 0.44
N HIS A 142 -10.76 -7.54 0.73
CA HIS A 142 -10.99 -6.28 0.05
C HIS A 142 -10.05 -5.20 0.61
N PRO A 143 -9.69 -4.18 -0.21
CA PRO A 143 -8.94 -3.03 0.27
C PRO A 143 -9.62 -2.40 1.49
N VAL A 144 -8.82 -2.02 2.48
CA VAL A 144 -9.31 -1.30 3.64
C VAL A 144 -9.78 0.11 3.23
N LEU A 145 -10.90 0.55 3.80
CA LEU A 145 -11.52 1.85 3.55
C LEU A 145 -11.54 2.73 4.80
N HIS A 146 -11.87 4.02 4.65
CA HIS A 146 -11.97 5.01 5.73
C HIS A 146 -10.68 5.18 6.54
N VAL A 147 -9.55 4.91 5.91
CA VAL A 147 -8.23 5.14 6.48
C VAL A 147 -7.63 6.37 5.81
N LYS A 148 -7.01 7.23 6.62
CA LYS A 148 -6.24 8.35 6.09
C LYS A 148 -4.81 7.91 5.84
N PHE A 149 -4.21 8.52 4.83
CA PHE A 149 -2.79 8.41 4.58
C PHE A 149 -1.97 9.01 5.74
N ILE A 150 -1.17 8.18 6.40
CA ILE A 150 -0.20 8.64 7.40
C ILE A 150 1.06 9.05 6.64
N HIS A 151 1.30 10.35 6.50
CA HIS A 151 2.61 10.82 6.09
C HIS A 151 3.61 10.44 7.17
N GLY A 152 4.66 9.70 6.81
CA GLY A 152 5.74 9.34 7.73
C GLY A 152 6.37 10.59 8.34
N GLY A 153 5.89 10.98 9.52
CA GLY A 153 6.47 11.97 10.39
C GLY A 153 7.27 11.28 11.47
N THR A 154 8.44 11.84 11.72
CA THR A 154 9.40 11.77 12.84
C THR A 154 8.96 11.32 14.25
N SER A 155 7.77 10.77 14.51
CA SER A 155 7.43 10.10 15.77
C SER A 155 7.43 8.57 15.61
N SER A 156 8.30 7.94 16.38
CA SER A 156 8.81 6.58 16.24
C SER A 156 7.85 5.44 16.63
N SER A 157 6.53 5.54 16.44
CA SER A 157 5.62 4.48 16.93
C SER A 157 4.52 3.97 16.02
N GLN A 158 4.26 4.59 14.87
CA GLN A 158 3.15 4.17 14.01
C GLN A 158 3.59 4.07 12.54
N THR A 159 4.27 2.97 12.21
CA THR A 159 4.47 2.57 10.81
C THR A 159 3.12 2.22 10.19
N ALA A 160 2.89 2.64 8.96
CA ALA A 160 1.69 2.28 8.20
C ALA A 160 1.52 0.75 8.14
N PRO A 161 0.29 0.24 7.94
CA PRO A 161 0.02 -1.20 7.74
C PRO A 161 0.66 -1.77 6.47
N THR A 162 1.28 -0.93 5.64
CA THR A 162 2.07 -1.33 4.48
C THR A 162 3.37 -1.98 4.94
N CYS A 163 3.89 -2.92 4.15
CA CYS A 163 5.17 -3.60 4.41
C CYS A 163 6.39 -2.64 4.38
N GLY A 164 6.17 -1.35 4.10
CA GLY A 164 7.17 -0.29 4.16
C GLY A 164 6.55 1.11 4.25
N ARG A 165 7.19 2.06 3.57
CA ARG A 165 6.69 3.43 3.38
C ARG A 165 5.70 3.46 2.21
N ALA A 166 4.73 4.35 2.28
CA ALA A 166 3.87 4.64 1.14
C ALA A 166 4.64 5.17 -0.08
N SER A 167 4.35 4.62 -1.25
CA SER A 167 4.96 5.03 -2.52
C SER A 167 4.58 6.46 -2.88
N SER A 168 5.52 7.15 -3.53
CA SER A 168 5.26 8.43 -4.19
C SER A 168 4.42 8.23 -5.46
N GLN A 169 3.74 9.29 -5.91
CA GLN A 169 3.00 9.25 -7.18
C GLN A 169 3.89 8.83 -8.37
N ARG A 170 5.17 9.23 -8.36
CA ARG A 170 6.15 8.87 -9.40
C ARG A 170 6.45 7.38 -9.41
N GLU A 171 6.64 6.79 -8.24
CA GLU A 171 6.86 5.35 -8.06
C GLU A 171 5.64 4.54 -8.48
N THR A 172 4.43 4.94 -8.07
CA THR A 172 3.19 4.28 -8.48
C THR A 172 2.99 4.37 -10.00
N LYS A 173 3.28 5.52 -10.63
CA LYS A 173 3.12 5.67 -12.08
C LYS A 173 4.16 4.88 -12.87
N LEU A 174 5.41 4.78 -12.39
CA LEU A 174 6.39 3.88 -13.01
C LEU A 174 5.95 2.42 -12.91
N ARG A 175 5.38 2.00 -11.77
CA ARG A 175 4.86 0.62 -11.61
C ARG A 175 3.81 0.31 -12.67
N MET A 176 2.84 1.19 -12.88
CA MET A 176 1.79 1.01 -13.89
C MET A 176 2.39 0.94 -15.30
N ALA A 177 3.29 1.87 -15.66
CA ALA A 177 3.95 1.87 -16.96
C ALA A 177 4.78 0.59 -17.22
N SER A 178 5.39 0.03 -16.18
CA SER A 178 6.14 -1.23 -16.27
C SER A 178 5.27 -2.46 -16.49
N MET A 179 3.96 -2.37 -16.23
CA MET A 179 2.99 -3.46 -16.46
C MET A 179 2.42 -3.42 -17.89
N GLU A 180 2.45 -2.25 -18.55
CA GLU A 180 1.91 -2.04 -19.90
C GLU A 180 2.90 -2.36 -21.02
N SER A 181 4.21 -2.34 -20.75
CA SER A 181 5.22 -2.75 -21.73
C SER A 181 5.27 -4.28 -21.82
N PRO A 182 4.97 -4.90 -22.97
CA PRO A 182 5.40 -6.28 -23.22
C PRO A 182 6.93 -6.31 -23.12
N GLN A 183 7.46 -7.32 -22.43
CA GLN A 183 8.89 -7.65 -22.47
C GLN A 183 9.28 -8.09 -23.88
#